data_AF-A0A358IY56-F1
#
_entry.id   AF-A0A358IY56-F1
#
_cell.length_a   1.000
_cell.length_b   1.000
_cell.length_c   1.000
_cell.angle_alpha   90.00
_cell.angle_beta   90.00
_cell.angle_gamma   90.00
#
_symmetry.space_group_name_H-M   'P 1'
#
loop_
_entity.id
_entity.type
_entity.pdbx_description
1 polymer ?
#
loop_
_entity_poly.entity_id
_entity_poly.type
_entity_poly.pdbx_seq_one_letter_code
_entity_poly.pdbx_strand_id
1 'polypeptide(L)' 'MSTSRASPNKLPVVGLLALAAAGFLTILTEALPAGLLPQMSAGLGVSEGVAGQLITAYALGSLAAAIPLTAATRRWPR' A
#
# COMPACT_ATOMS: atom_id res chain seq x y z
N MET A 1 -5.55 -22.34 44.50
CA MET A 1 -5.62 -22.61 43.05
C MET A 1 -6.55 -21.58 42.42
N SER A 2 -6.01 -20.47 41.89
CA SER A 2 -6.79 -19.49 41.14
C SER A 2 -6.73 -19.83 39.66
N THR A 3 -7.86 -20.25 39.09
CA THR A 3 -8.00 -20.48 37.65
C THR A 3 -8.21 -19.14 36.95
N SER A 4 -7.20 -18.69 36.19
CA SER A 4 -7.34 -17.53 35.30
C SER A 4 -8.27 -17.91 34.14
N ARG A 5 -9.50 -17.36 34.12
CA ARG A 5 -10.42 -17.50 32.99
C ARG A 5 -9.87 -16.68 31.82
N ALA A 6 -9.39 -17.33 30.78
CA ALA A 6 -9.14 -16.69 29.49
C ALA A 6 -10.46 -16.12 28.96
N SER A 7 -10.58 -14.79 28.89
CA SER A 7 -11.72 -14.14 28.22
C SER A 7 -11.71 -14.51 26.74
N PRO A 8 -12.88 -14.72 26.09
CA PRO A 8 -12.93 -14.99 24.66
C PRO A 8 -12.42 -13.76 23.93
N ASN A 9 -11.21 -13.87 23.36
CA ASN A 9 -10.54 -12.79 22.65
C ASN A 9 -11.28 -12.54 21.34
N LYS A 10 -12.20 -11.56 21.34
CA LYS A 10 -12.92 -11.15 20.13
C LYS A 10 -11.90 -10.61 19.13
N LEU A 11 -11.91 -11.12 17.90
CA LEU A 11 -11.05 -10.60 16.85
C LEU A 11 -11.27 -9.08 16.70
N PRO A 12 -10.22 -8.27 16.53
CA PRO A 12 -10.33 -6.82 16.37
C PRO A 12 -10.82 -6.49 14.96
N VAL A 13 -12.10 -6.78 14.68
CA VAL A 13 -12.71 -6.67 13.34
C VAL A 13 -12.49 -5.28 12.72
N VAL A 14 -12.61 -4.22 13.52
CA VAL A 14 -12.39 -2.84 13.05
C VAL A 14 -10.94 -2.63 12.60
N GLY A 15 -9.96 -3.13 13.35
CA GLY A 15 -8.54 -3.04 12.98
C GLY A 15 -8.21 -3.85 11.73
N LEU A 16 -8.83 -5.02 11.58
CA LEU A 16 -8.67 -5.86 10.39
C LEU A 16 -9.32 -5.23 9.15
N LEU A 17 -10.50 -4.61 9.30
CA LEU A 17 -11.14 -3.87 8.21
C LEU A 17 -10.31 -2.65 7.80
N ALA A 18 -9.76 -1.91 8.76
CA ALA A 18 -8.86 -0.80 8.47
C ALA A 18 -7.59 -1.27 7.74
N LEU A 19 -6.98 -2.37 8.19
CA LEU A 19 -5.83 -2.98 7.53
C LEU A 19 -6.16 -3.46 6.11
N ALA A 20 -7.30 -4.11 5.93
CA ALA A 20 -7.77 -4.59 4.64
C ALA A 20 -8.07 -3.42 3.68
N ALA A 21 -8.74 -2.38 4.16
CA ALA A 21 -9.02 -1.18 3.37
C ALA A 21 -7.74 -0.45 2.97
N ALA A 22 -6.77 -0.34 3.89
CA ALA A 22 -5.46 0.23 3.58
C ALA A 22 -4.74 -0.58 2.49
N GLY A 23 -4.65 -1.90 2.64
CA GLY A 23 -4.05 -2.76 1.60
C GLY A 23 -4.78 -2.70 0.26
N PHE A 24 -6.12 -2.69 0.28
CA PHE A 24 -6.95 -2.56 -0.91
C PHE A 24 -6.69 -1.24 -1.65
N LEU A 25 -6.71 -0.11 -0.94
CA LEU A 25 -6.46 1.21 -1.53
C LEU A 25 -5.05 1.31 -2.11
N THR A 26 -4.05 0.74 -1.44
CA THR A 26 -2.68 0.66 -1.96
C THR A 26 -2.65 -0.10 -3.28
N ILE A 27 -3.20 -1.31 -3.33
CA ILE A 27 -3.21 -2.11 -4.58
C ILE A 27 -4.02 -1.41 -5.68
N LEU A 28 -5.17 -0.83 -5.32
CA LEU A 28 -6.03 -0.11 -6.25
C LEU A 28 -5.28 1.06 -6.91
N THR A 29 -4.58 1.85 -6.12
CA THR A 29 -3.84 3.03 -6.61
C THR A 29 -2.60 2.66 -7.42
N GLU A 30 -2.05 1.46 -7.26
CA GLU A 30 -0.96 0.96 -8.11
C GLU A 30 -1.45 0.29 -9.40
N ALA A 31 -2.61 -0.36 -9.37
CA ALA A 31 -3.16 -1.07 -10.53
C ALA A 31 -3.89 -0.12 -11.51
N LEU A 32 -4.54 0.93 -11.01
CA LEU A 32 -5.28 1.89 -11.85
C LEU A 32 -4.39 2.60 -12.88
N PRO A 33 -3.20 3.13 -12.56
CA PRO A 33 -2.32 3.77 -13.54
C PRO A 33 -1.93 2.84 -14.68
N ALA A 34 -1.65 1.57 -14.37
CA ALA A 34 -1.33 0.56 -15.38
C ALA A 34 -2.56 0.23 -16.26
N GLY A 35 -3.75 0.15 -15.66
CA GLY A 35 -5.00 -0.10 -16.39
C GLY A 35 -5.47 1.07 -17.27
N LEU A 36 -5.10 2.30 -16.91
CA LEU A 36 -5.46 3.53 -17.65
C LEU A 36 -4.31 4.06 -18.52
N LEU A 37 -3.23 3.30 -18.65
CA LEU A 37 -2.01 3.70 -19.34
C LEU A 37 -2.24 4.16 -20.80
N PRO A 38 -3.09 3.47 -21.61
CA PRO A 38 -3.44 3.94 -22.95
C PRO A 38 -4.17 5.29 -22.94
N GLN A 39 -5.01 5.54 -21.92
CA GLN A 39 -5.78 6.78 -21.79
C GLN A 39 -4.90 7.93 -21.29
N MET A 40 -3.94 7.65 -20.40
CA MET A 40 -2.92 8.61 -19.98
C MET A 40 -2.01 8.99 -21.16
N SER A 41 -1.58 8.01 -21.95
CA SER A 41 -0.79 8.20 -23.17
C SER A 41 -1.55 9.10 -24.17
N ALA A 42 -2.82 8.80 -24.43
CA ALA A 42 -3.67 9.60 -25.31
C ALA A 42 -3.89 11.04 -24.79
N GLY A 43 -4.16 11.20 -23.48
CA GLY A 43 -4.39 12.51 -22.87
C GLY A 43 -3.16 13.40 -22.81
N LEU A 44 -1.97 12.81 -22.71
CA LEU A 44 -0.68 13.53 -22.67
C LEU A 44 -0.02 13.67 -24.06
N GLY A 45 -0.54 12.99 -25.09
CA GLY A 45 0.04 12.99 -26.44
C GLY A 45 1.41 12.31 -26.53
N VAL A 46 1.75 11.44 -25.59
CA VAL A 46 3.04 10.70 -25.54
C VAL A 46 2.81 9.22 -25.79
N SER A 47 3.85 8.47 -26.15
CA SER A 47 3.73 7.02 -26.29
C SER A 47 3.48 6.32 -24.95
N GLU A 48 2.83 5.16 -24.98
CA GLU A 48 2.60 4.33 -23.80
C GLU A 48 3.89 4.00 -23.06
N GLY A 49 4.99 3.75 -23.77
CA GLY A 49 6.29 3.49 -23.15
C GLY A 49 6.79 4.66 -22.28
N VAL A 50 6.56 5.90 -22.72
CA VAL A 50 6.92 7.11 -21.95
C VAL A 50 5.97 7.31 -20.77
N ALA A 51 4.66 7.09 -20.96
CA ALA A 51 3.70 7.13 -19.85
C ALA A 51 4.01 6.06 -18.79
N GLY A 52 4.45 4.87 -19.21
CA GLY A 52 4.87 3.78 -18.32
C GLY A 52 6.09 4.11 -17.46
N GLN A 53 6.99 5.00 -17.91
CA GLN A 53 8.13 5.45 -17.09
C GLN A 53 7.68 6.14 -15.80
N LEU A 54 6.52 6.80 -15.80
CA LEU A 54 5.97 7.42 -14.58
C LEU A 54 5.65 6.36 -13.52
N ILE A 55 5.12 5.21 -13.94
CA ILE A 55 4.82 4.08 -13.06
C ILE A 55 6.12 3.46 -12.53
N THR A 56 7.14 3.31 -13.39
CA THR A 56 8.46 2.83 -12.97
C THR A 56 9.13 3.76 -11.96
N ALA A 57 9.10 5.08 -12.21
CA ALA A 57 9.66 6.08 -11.30
C ALA A 57 8.95 6.07 -9.95
N TYR A 58 7.62 5.96 -9.95
CA TYR A 58 6.83 5.80 -8.72
C TYR A 58 7.23 4.54 -7.94
N ALA A 59 7.35 3.39 -8.62
CA ALA A 59 7.75 2.14 -7.97
C ALA A 59 9.16 2.24 -7.33
N LEU A 60 10.11 2.83 -8.04
CA LEU A 60 11.46 3.08 -7.51
C LEU A 60 11.44 4.02 -6.31
N GLY A 61 10.70 5.13 -6.39
CA GLY A 61 10.53 6.07 -5.28
C GLY A 61 9.89 5.42 -4.06
N SER A 62 8.87 4.59 -4.27
CA SER A 62 8.19 3.82 -3.23
C SER A 62 9.14 2.88 -2.51
N LEU A 63 9.93 2.08 -3.25
CA LEU A 63 10.95 1.20 -2.66
C LEU A 63 12.00 2.00 -1.88
N ALA A 64 12.48 3.11 -2.46
CA ALA A 64 13.47 3.98 -1.84
C ALA A 64 12.95 4.64 -0.55
N ALA A 65 11.64 4.93 -0.46
CA ALA A 65 11.02 5.49 0.73
C ALA A 65 10.66 4.41 1.76
N ALA A 66 10.16 3.26 1.34
CA ALA A 66 9.66 2.19 2.19
C ALA A 66 10.76 1.61 3.10
N ILE A 67 11.98 1.40 2.58
CA ILE A 67 13.08 0.83 3.36
C ILE A 67 13.50 1.75 4.53
N PRO A 68 13.81 3.04 4.32
CA PRO A 68 14.08 3.99 5.40
C PRO A 68 12.92 4.14 6.37
N LEU A 69 11.68 4.26 5.88
CA LEU A 69 10.49 4.40 6.73
C LEU A 69 10.28 3.17 7.61
N THR A 70 10.45 1.97 7.07
CA THR A 70 10.35 0.72 7.85
C THR A 70 11.46 0.64 8.90
N ALA A 71 12.68 1.06 8.56
CA ALA A 71 13.79 1.12 9.51
C ALA A 71 13.55 2.14 10.63
N ALA A 72 13.01 3.31 10.30
CA ALA A 72 12.69 4.38 11.25
C ALA A 72 11.55 3.99 12.20
N THR A 73 10.46 3.43 11.66
CA THR A 73 9.29 2.99 12.44
C THR A 73 9.59 1.80 13.34
N ARG A 74 10.59 0.97 13.01
CA ARG A 74 11.06 -0.13 13.88
C ARG A 74 11.57 0.33 15.25
N ARG A 75 12.04 1.58 15.35
CA ARG A 75 12.56 2.17 16.60
C ARG A 75 11.48 2.85 17.43
N TRP A 76 10.25 2.93 16.92
CA TRP A 76 9.14 3.54 17.64
C TRP A 76 8.70 2.60 18.78
N PRO A 77 8.63 3.08 20.04
CA PRO A 77 8.08 2.29 21.13
C PRO A 77 6.60 2.00 20.86
N ARG A 78 6.24 0.71 20.85
CA ARG A 78 4.91 0.19 20.51
C ARG A 78 3.98 0.22 21.70
#